data_AF-A0A2A5T2W7-F1
#
_entry.id   AF-A0A2A5T2W7-F1
#
_cell.length_a   1.000
_cell.length_b   1.000
_cell.length_c   1.000
_cell.angle_alpha   90.00
_cell.angle_beta   90.00
_cell.angle_gamma   90.00
#
_symmetry.space_group_name_H-M   'P 1'
#
loop_
_entity.id
_entity.type
_entity.pdbx_description
1 polymer ?
#
loop_
_entity_poly.entity_id
_entity_poly.type
_entity_poly.pdbx_seq_one_letter_code
_entity_poly.pdbx_strand_id
1 'polypeptide(L)'
;MSNLDVVFVYVDDFCQTFFPVWEKYLISFGIKQKNKPSCLSVSEVITIVIAFHQSGYRDFKTYYIHFVCALLLPHSPSGKADRDCLC
;
A
#
# COMPACT_ATOMS: atom_id res chain seq x y z
N MET A 1 -13.54 -9.12 -13.40
CA MET A 1 -12.31 -8.49 -12.89
C MET A 1 -12.35 -7.02 -13.26
N SER A 2 -12.29 -6.16 -12.25
CA SER A 2 -12.16 -4.72 -12.43
C SER A 2 -10.73 -4.37 -12.89
N ASN A 3 -10.53 -3.19 -13.46
CA ASN A 3 -9.18 -2.71 -13.83
C ASN A 3 -8.23 -2.66 -12.61
N LEU A 4 -8.78 -2.46 -11.40
CA LEU A 4 -8.00 -2.39 -10.17
C LEU A 4 -7.50 -3.76 -9.71
N ASP A 5 -8.30 -4.83 -9.89
CA ASP A 5 -7.87 -6.21 -9.59
C ASP A 5 -6.67 -6.62 -10.44
N VAL A 6 -6.69 -6.23 -11.72
CA VAL A 6 -5.59 -6.51 -12.65
C VAL A 6 -4.33 -5.76 -12.22
N VAL A 7 -4.44 -4.47 -11.89
CA VAL A 7 -3.32 -3.67 -11.39
C VAL A 7 -2.75 -4.29 -10.12
N PHE A 8 -3.59 -4.70 -9.17
CA PHE A 8 -3.14 -5.31 -7.93
C PHE A 8 -2.33 -6.58 -8.16
N VAL A 9 -2.78 -7.49 -9.04
CA VAL A 9 -2.04 -8.72 -9.37
C VAL A 9 -0.65 -8.39 -9.93
N TYR A 10 -0.55 -7.48 -10.90
CA TYR A 10 0.75 -7.10 -11.46
C TYR A 10 1.68 -6.46 -10.43
N VAL A 11 1.13 -5.61 -9.55
CA VAL A 11 1.89 -4.96 -8.49
C VAL A 11 2.36 -5.98 -7.46
N ASP A 12 1.52 -6.93 -7.08
CA ASP A 12 1.89 -7.96 -6.10
C ASP A 12 3.00 -8.88 -6.63
N ASP A 13 2.88 -9.37 -7.86
CA ASP A 13 3.92 -10.17 -8.52
C ASP A 13 5.25 -9.39 -8.64
N PHE A 14 5.17 -8.10 -8.97
CA PHE A 14 6.34 -7.21 -8.99
C PHE A 14 6.99 -7.10 -7.61
N CYS A 15 6.20 -6.84 -6.56
CA CYS A 15 6.68 -6.71 -5.19
C CYS A 15 7.36 -7.99 -4.70
N GLN A 16 6.76 -9.16 -4.95
CA GLN A 16 7.33 -10.45 -4.58
C GLN A 16 8.72 -10.67 -5.20
N THR A 17 8.93 -10.18 -6.43
CA THR A 17 10.22 -10.31 -7.13
C THR A 17 11.22 -9.23 -6.72
N PHE A 18 10.76 -7.99 -6.54
CA PHE A 18 11.61 -6.83 -6.33
C PHE A 18 12.13 -6.71 -4.89
N PHE A 19 11.27 -6.87 -3.88
CA PHE A 19 11.66 -6.65 -2.48
C PHE A 19 12.81 -7.53 -2.00
N PRO A 20 12.87 -8.84 -2.30
CA PRO A 20 13.99 -9.67 -1.89
C PRO A 20 15.33 -9.22 -2.48
N VAL A 21 15.33 -8.70 -3.71
CA VAL A 21 16.52 -8.16 -4.37
C VAL A 21 16.91 -6.82 -3.74
N TRP A 22 15.93 -5.96 -3.49
CA TRP A 22 16.12 -4.65 -2.88
C TRP A 22 16.67 -4.75 -1.45
N GLU A 23 16.14 -5.65 -0.63
CA GLU A 23 16.63 -5.87 0.74
C GLU A 23 18.08 -6.36 0.76
N LYS A 24 18.44 -7.29 -0.13
CA LYS A 24 19.84 -7.74 -0.29
C LYS A 24 20.76 -6.59 -0.66
N TYR A 25 20.32 -5.72 -1.56
CA TYR A 25 21.05 -4.52 -1.93
C TYR A 25 21.24 -3.59 -0.71
N LEU A 26 20.19 -3.28 0.04
CA LEU A 26 20.27 -2.41 1.22
C LEU A 26 21.26 -2.96 2.27
N ILE A 27 21.24 -4.26 2.53
CA ILE A 27 22.17 -4.93 3.44
C ILE A 27 23.61 -4.80 2.93
N SER A 28 23.84 -5.04 1.63
CA SER A 28 25.17 -4.94 1.01
C SER A 28 25.78 -3.54 1.10
N PHE A 29 24.96 -2.49 1.02
CA PHE A 29 25.40 -1.10 1.12
C PHE A 29 25.44 -0.57 2.56
N GLY A 30 25.13 -1.42 3.55
CA GLY A 30 25.10 -1.04 4.96
C GLY A 30 23.98 -0.03 5.30
N ILE A 31 22.99 0.13 4.42
CA ILE A 31 21.87 1.04 4.62
C ILE A 31 20.91 0.37 5.61
N LYS A 32 20.92 0.84 6.85
CA LYS A 32 20.00 0.35 7.89
C LYS A 32 18.67 1.10 7.80
N GLN A 33 17.65 0.42 7.30
CA GLN A 33 16.26 0.91 7.35
C GLN A 33 15.49 0.14 8.43
N LYS A 34 14.74 0.85 9.26
CA LYS A 34 13.89 0.23 10.30
C LYS A 34 12.64 -0.33 9.63
N ASN A 35 12.45 -1.65 9.71
CA ASN A 35 11.23 -2.28 9.26
C ASN A 35 10.15 -2.12 10.35
N LYS A 36 9.28 -1.12 10.21
CA LYS A 36 8.15 -0.90 11.12
C LYS A 36 6.94 -1.64 10.52
N PRO A 37 6.30 -2.56 11.26
CA PRO A 37 5.12 -3.25 10.74
C PRO A 37 4.02 -2.23 10.46
N SER A 38 3.53 -2.21 9.23
CA SER A 38 2.39 -1.42 8.78
C SER A 38 1.14 -2.30 8.67
N CYS A 39 -0.04 -1.70 8.78
CA CYS A 39 -1.31 -2.39 8.54
C CYS A 39 -1.55 -2.69 7.05
N LEU A 40 -0.82 -2.01 6.16
CA LEU A 40 -0.87 -2.21 4.72
C LEU A 40 0.46 -2.80 4.25
N SER A 41 0.37 -3.83 3.41
CA SER A 41 1.49 -4.34 2.63
C SER A 41 1.96 -3.31 1.59
N VAL A 42 3.19 -3.47 1.09
CA VAL A 42 3.72 -2.53 0.11
C VAL A 42 2.99 -2.61 -1.23
N SER A 43 2.52 -3.80 -1.63
CA SER A 43 1.69 -3.96 -2.83
C SER A 43 0.35 -3.22 -2.71
N GLU A 44 -0.28 -3.23 -1.53
CA GLU A 44 -1.48 -2.42 -1.26
C GLU A 44 -1.19 -0.92 -1.35
N VAL A 45 -0.09 -0.44 -0.75
CA VAL A 45 0.30 0.98 -0.81
C VAL A 45 0.53 1.43 -2.25
N ILE A 46 1.29 0.65 -3.04
CA ILE A 46 1.54 0.96 -4.45
C ILE A 46 0.23 0.99 -5.24
N THR A 47 -0.65 0.01 -5.01
CA THR A 47 -1.96 -0.07 -5.68
C THR A 47 -2.83 1.13 -5.33
N ILE A 48 -2.87 1.56 -4.06
CA ILE A 48 -3.59 2.75 -3.60
C ILE A 48 -3.11 4.00 -4.34
N VAL A 49 -1.79 4.16 -4.52
CA VAL A 49 -1.19 5.30 -5.23
C VAL A 49 -1.54 5.26 -6.72
N ILE A 50 -1.45 4.11 -7.38
CA ILE A 50 -1.83 3.96 -8.80
C ILE A 50 -3.32 4.30 -8.98
N ALA A 51 -4.18 3.74 -8.13
CA ALA A 51 -5.60 3.99 -8.16
C ALA A 51 -5.93 5.46 -7.89
N PHE A 52 -5.21 6.13 -6.98
CA PHE A 52 -5.33 7.57 -6.78
C PHE A 52 -5.06 8.35 -8.07
N HIS A 53 -3.96 8.06 -8.76
CA HIS A 53 -3.62 8.72 -10.02
C HIS A 53 -4.67 8.48 -11.11
N GLN A 54 -5.21 7.26 -11.20
CA GLN A 54 -6.25 6.91 -12.17
C GLN A 54 -7.62 7.51 -11.83
N SER A 55 -7.90 7.75 -10.56
CA SER A 55 -9.20 8.24 -10.08
C SER A 55 -9.47 9.72 -10.43
N GLY A 56 -8.44 10.50 -10.72
CA GLY A 56 -8.57 11.93 -11.04
C GLY A 56 -8.93 12.83 -9.84
N TYR A 57 -8.83 12.34 -8.61
CA TYR A 57 -8.99 13.17 -7.41
C TYR A 57 -7.89 14.24 -7.36
N ARG A 58 -8.26 15.45 -6.91
CA ARG A 58 -7.34 16.59 -6.85
C ARG A 58 -6.33 16.48 -5.70
N ASP A 59 -6.75 15.90 -4.59
CA ASP A 59 -5.92 15.73 -3.41
C ASP A 59 -6.07 14.32 -2.82
N PHE A 60 -4.94 13.80 -2.34
CA PHE A 60 -4.86 12.44 -1.80
C PHE A 60 -5.69 12.27 -0.53
N LYS A 61 -5.84 13.33 0.27
CA LYS A 61 -6.59 13.29 1.53
C LYS A 61 -8.06 12.95 1.29
N THR A 62 -8.69 13.64 0.34
CA THR A 62 -10.09 13.40 -0.04
C THR A 62 -10.24 12.00 -0.64
N TYR A 63 -9.34 11.60 -1.53
CA TYR A 63 -9.36 10.23 -2.07
C TYR A 63 -9.25 9.16 -0.98
N TYR A 64 -8.28 9.31 -0.07
CA TYR A 64 -8.03 8.35 1.00
C TYR A 64 -9.25 8.18 1.92
N ILE A 65 -9.85 9.29 2.36
CA ILE A 65 -11.03 9.27 3.24
C ILE A 65 -12.24 8.63 2.55
N HIS A 66 -12.49 8.99 1.29
CA HIS A 66 -13.71 8.58 0.58
C HIS A 66 -13.63 7.18 -0.04
N PHE A 67 -12.44 6.73 -0.44
CA PHE A 67 -12.26 5.49 -1.19
C PHE A 67 -11.51 4.43 -0.37
N VAL A 68 -10.34 4.78 0.16
CA VAL A 68 -9.45 3.82 0.84
C VAL A 68 -10.01 3.42 2.21
N CYS A 69 -10.42 4.37 3.04
CA CYS A 69 -11.08 4.08 4.31
C CYS A 69 -12.39 3.31 4.10
N ALA A 70 -13.17 3.65 3.08
CA ALA A 70 -14.44 2.96 2.81
C ALA A 70 -14.24 1.50 2.38
N LEU A 71 -13.19 1.21 1.61
CA LEU A 71 -12.88 -0.12 1.10
C LEU A 71 -12.18 -1.02 2.14
N LEU A 72 -11.33 -0.46 3.01
CA LEU A 72 -10.46 -1.23 3.92
C LEU A 72 -11.00 -1.35 5.36
N LEU A 73 -12.00 -0.58 5.76
CA LEU A 73 -12.61 -0.65 7.10
C LEU A 73 -13.69 -1.76 7.35
N PRO A 74 -14.23 -2.52 6.37
CA PRO A 74 -15.20 -3.57 6.70
C PRO A 74 -14.63 -4.79 7.42
N HIS A 75 -13.30 -5.03 7.34
CA HIS A 75 -12.69 -6.30 7.78
C HIS A 75 -11.43 -6.10 8.66
N SER A 76 -11.47 -5.14 9.59
CA SER A 76 -10.51 -5.14 10.71
C SER A 76 -11.14 -5.85 11.91
N PRO A 77 -10.68 -7.04 12.32
CA PRO A 77 -11.23 -7.77 13.47
C PRO A 77 -10.64 -7.23 14.77
N SER A 78 -10.80 -5.94 15.03
CA SER A 78 -10.69 -5.35 16.36
C SER A 78 -10.89 -3.84 16.24
N GLY A 79 -11.87 -3.30 16.96
CA GLY A 79 -12.21 -1.89 16.97
C GLY A 79 -11.09 -1.01 17.54
N LYS A 80 -10.14 -0.64 16.69
CA LYS A 80 -9.36 0.59 16.79
C LYS A 80 -9.23 1.16 15.39
N ALA A 81 -10.18 2.03 15.04
CA ALA A 81 -9.97 2.99 13.96
C ALA A 81 -8.95 4.01 14.46
N ASP A 82 -7.69 3.60 14.53
CA ASP A 82 -6.60 4.51 14.78
C ASP A 82 -6.31 5.22 13.45
N ARG A 83 -6.64 6.52 13.43
CA ARG A 83 -6.44 7.41 12.28
C ARG A 83 -4.96 7.54 11.90
N ASP A 84 -4.05 6.94 12.66
CA ASP A 84 -2.61 6.97 12.44
C ASP A 84 -2.10 5.79 11.59
N CYS A 85 -2.98 4.93 11.05
CA CYS A 85 -2.58 3.79 10.18
C CYS A 85 -1.88 4.17 8.86
N LEU A 86 -1.68 5.46 8.58
CA LEU A 86 -0.87 5.93 7.45
C LEU A 86 0.58 6.29 7.86
N CYS A 87 0.97 6.09 9.13
CA CYS A 87 2.25 6.50 9.72
C CYS A 87 3.05 5.34 10.38
#